data_AF-A0A2E2TER0-F1
#
_entry.id   AF-A0A2E2TER0-F1
#
_cell.length_a   1.000
_cell.length_b   1.000
_cell.length_c   1.000
_cell.angle_alpha   90.00
_cell.angle_beta   90.00
_cell.angle_gamma   90.00
#
_symmetry.space_group_name_H-M   'P 1'
#
loop_
_entity.id
_entity.type
_entity.pdbx_description
1 polymer ?
#
loop_
_entity_poly.entity_id
_entity_poly.type
_entity_poly.pdbx_seq_one_letter_code
_entity_poly.pdbx_strand_id
1 'polypeptide(L)'
;MKKALPYIAIIGTSAFIGNLLVIGLGLGMYWQTLEPMEFMRQFGIQFPLLLAPTMGILLPAIIATVAMVMNTKGQPDVRKNWVIALVGLMIACTITSLAGNQISRFEYAYENYSN
;
A
#
# COMPACT_ATOMS: atom_id res chain seq x y z
N MET A 1 18.79 -5.08 -21.03
CA MET A 1 17.43 -4.78 -20.50
C MET A 1 17.04 -3.39 -20.97
N LYS A 2 15.87 -3.21 -21.60
CA LYS A 2 15.34 -1.85 -21.83
C LYS A 2 15.23 -1.19 -20.45
N LYS A 3 15.86 -0.02 -20.24
CA LYS A 3 15.96 0.62 -18.91
C LYS A 3 14.59 0.91 -18.25
N ALA A 4 13.51 0.90 -19.04
CA ALA A 4 12.15 1.14 -18.58
C ALA A 4 11.70 0.23 -17.43
N LEU A 5 12.01 -1.07 -17.45
CA LEU A 5 11.50 -2.01 -16.44
C LEU A 5 12.07 -1.74 -15.03
N PRO A 6 13.40 -1.57 -14.85
CA PRO A 6 13.95 -1.09 -13.58
C PRO A 6 13.36 0.24 -13.10
N TYR A 7 13.13 1.20 -14.01
CA TYR A 7 12.54 2.49 -13.64
C TYR A 7 11.10 2.36 -13.15
N ILE A 8 10.28 1.56 -13.83
CA ILE A 8 8.90 1.30 -13.40
C ILE A 8 8.88 0.62 -12.03
N ALA A 9 9.76 -0.35 -11.78
CA ALA A 9 9.85 -1.02 -10.50
C ALA A 9 10.27 -0.06 -9.37
N ILE A 10 11.28 0.79 -9.60
CA ILE A 10 11.76 1.75 -8.59
C ILE A 10 10.70 2.83 -8.34
N ILE A 11 10.20 3.48 -9.38
CA ILE A 11 9.20 4.54 -9.26
C ILE A 11 7.92 3.98 -8.63
N GLY A 12 7.46 2.82 -9.08
CA GLY A 12 6.27 2.17 -8.55
C GLY A 12 6.41 1.80 -7.07
N THR A 13 7.53 1.19 -6.67
CA THR A 13 7.75 0.84 -5.26
C THR A 13 7.86 2.08 -4.38
N SER A 14 8.59 3.11 -4.80
CA SER A 14 8.71 4.38 -4.07
C SER A 14 7.38 5.13 -3.97
N ALA A 15 6.61 5.21 -5.05
CA ALA A 15 5.30 5.84 -5.06
C ALA A 15 4.32 5.09 -4.14
N PHE A 16 4.35 3.76 -4.14
CA PHE A 16 3.51 2.96 -3.26
C PHE A 16 3.83 3.22 -1.78
N ILE A 17 5.12 3.17 -1.39
CA ILE A 17 5.53 3.45 -0.01
C ILE A 17 5.18 4.89 0.38
N GLY A 18 5.44 5.87 -0.48
CA GLY A 18 5.08 7.27 -0.24
C GLY A 18 3.57 7.45 -0.03
N ASN A 19 2.75 6.80 -0.85
CA ASN A 19 1.30 6.81 -0.71
C ASN A 19 0.86 6.20 0.63
N LEU A 20 1.44 5.06 1.05
CA LEU A 20 1.15 4.48 2.37
C LEU A 20 1.54 5.40 3.53
N LEU A 21 2.68 6.10 3.43
CA LEU A 21 3.10 7.06 4.45
C LEU A 21 2.14 8.25 4.54
N VAL A 22 1.70 8.79 3.40
CA VAL A 22 0.72 9.89 3.37
C VAL A 22 -0.61 9.46 4.01
N ILE A 23 -1.10 8.26 3.68
CA ILE A 23 -2.33 7.72 4.26
C ILE A 23 -2.16 7.50 5.77
N GLY A 24 -1.11 6.80 6.19
CA GLY A 24 -0.89 6.44 7.60
C GLY A 24 -0.61 7.65 8.49
N LEU A 25 0.33 8.51 8.11
CA LEU A 25 0.69 9.69 8.88
C LEU A 25 -0.39 10.77 8.76
N GLY A 26 -0.93 10.99 7.56
CA GLY A 26 -1.96 12.00 7.31
C GLY A 26 -3.24 11.70 8.08
N LEU A 27 -3.83 10.51 7.90
CA LEU A 27 -5.04 10.12 8.63
C LEU A 27 -4.78 9.92 10.12
N GLY A 28 -3.59 9.44 10.49
CA GLY A 28 -3.20 9.29 11.90
C GLY A 28 -3.12 10.63 12.63
N MET A 29 -2.56 11.67 12.00
CA MET A 29 -2.57 13.03 12.55
C MET A 29 -3.98 13.62 12.53
N TYR A 30 -4.75 13.38 11.46
CA TYR A 30 -6.11 13.88 11.33
C TYR A 30 -7.04 13.36 12.45
N TRP A 31 -6.89 12.09 12.83
CA TRP A 31 -7.58 11.47 13.96
C TRP A 31 -7.43 12.28 15.26
N GLN A 32 -6.24 12.84 15.50
CA GLN A 32 -5.96 13.59 16.74
C GLN A 32 -6.69 14.94 16.80
N THR A 33 -7.25 15.42 15.69
CA THR A 33 -7.89 16.74 15.59
C THR A 33 -9.41 16.70 15.73
N LEU A 34 -10.02 15.52 15.68
CA LEU A 34 -11.47 15.34 15.67
C LEU A 34 -11.97 14.55 16.88
N GLU A 35 -13.25 14.73 17.21
CA GLU A 35 -13.91 13.76 18.08
C GLU A 35 -13.97 12.38 17.40
N PRO A 36 -13.80 11.28 18.15
CA PRO A 36 -13.72 9.93 17.60
C PRO A 36 -14.84 9.59 16.61
N MET A 37 -16.07 10.00 16.93
CA MET A 37 -17.24 9.71 16.11
C MET A 37 -17.24 10.45 14.77
N GLU A 38 -16.84 11.73 14.78
CA GLU A 38 -16.78 12.52 13.56
C GLU A 38 -15.64 12.05 12.65
N PHE A 39 -14.51 11.64 13.22
CA PHE A 39 -13.47 10.99 12.43
C PHE A 39 -14.00 9.72 11.77
N MET A 40 -14.66 8.83 12.51
CA MET A 40 -15.13 7.55 11.98
C MET A 40 -16.06 7.74 10.78
N ARG A 41 -16.96 8.72 10.87
CA ARG A 41 -17.86 9.10 9.77
C ARG A 41 -17.09 9.55 8.52
N GLN A 42 -16.08 10.40 8.69
CA GLN A 42 -15.30 10.90 7.56
C GLN A 42 -14.35 9.84 6.99
N PHE A 43 -13.76 9.02 7.85
CA PHE A 43 -12.85 7.96 7.49
C PHE A 43 -13.54 6.91 6.62
N GLY A 44 -14.76 6.47 6.97
CA GLY A 44 -15.53 5.51 6.15
C GLY A 44 -15.88 6.02 4.75
N ILE A 45 -15.94 7.33 4.55
CA ILE A 45 -16.17 7.94 3.22
C ILE A 45 -14.86 8.06 2.44
N GLN A 46 -13.80 8.54 3.09
CA GLN A 46 -12.55 8.88 2.41
C GLN A 46 -11.65 7.67 2.16
N PHE A 47 -11.59 6.71 3.09
CA PHE A 47 -10.67 5.58 3.02
C PHE A 47 -10.91 4.68 1.79
N PRO A 48 -12.14 4.31 1.42
CA PRO A 48 -12.39 3.51 0.22
C PRO A 48 -11.92 4.18 -1.08
N LEU A 49 -12.00 5.52 -1.14
CA LEU A 49 -11.54 6.30 -2.31
C LEU A 49 -10.03 6.21 -2.50
N LEU A 50 -9.27 5.90 -1.44
CA LEU A 50 -7.82 5.72 -1.49
C LEU A 50 -7.42 4.33 -2.00
N LEU A 51 -8.31 3.34 -1.99
CA LEU A 51 -8.00 1.95 -2.36
C LEU A 51 -7.70 1.82 -3.85
N ALA A 52 -8.54 2.39 -4.72
CA ALA A 52 -8.37 2.25 -6.17
C ALA A 52 -7.06 2.90 -6.68
N PRO A 53 -6.69 4.14 -6.29
CA PRO A 53 -5.38 4.71 -6.64
C PRO A 53 -4.21 3.91 -6.07
N THR A 54 -4.32 3.44 -4.83
CA THR A 54 -3.30 2.58 -4.19
C THR A 54 -3.07 1.32 -5.01
N MET A 55 -4.14 0.69 -5.52
CA MET A 55 -4.05 -0.49 -6.38
C MET A 55 -3.48 -0.18 -7.76
N GLY A 56 -3.80 0.98 -8.33
CA GLY A 56 -3.22 1.47 -9.57
C GLY A 56 -1.70 1.64 -9.52
N ILE A 57 -1.15 1.96 -8.35
CA ILE A 57 0.31 2.06 -8.14
C ILE A 57 0.92 0.70 -7.81
N LEU A 58 0.26 -0.09 -6.96
CA LEU A 58 0.80 -1.34 -6.45
C LEU A 58 0.95 -2.42 -7.54
N LEU A 59 -0.05 -2.59 -8.40
CA LEU A 59 -0.04 -3.66 -9.40
C LEU A 59 1.14 -3.52 -10.38
N PRO A 60 1.39 -2.35 -11.01
CA PRO A 60 2.57 -2.15 -11.85
C PRO A 60 3.88 -2.36 -11.08
N ALA A 61 3.94 -1.92 -9.81
CA ALA A 61 5.14 -2.06 -8.97
C ALA A 61 5.49 -3.53 -8.70
N ILE A 62 4.49 -4.35 -8.32
CA ILE A 62 4.68 -5.80 -8.10
C ILE A 62 5.10 -6.49 -9.41
N ILE A 63 4.36 -6.25 -10.50
CA ILE A 63 4.63 -6.90 -11.80
C ILE A 63 6.04 -6.57 -12.28
N ALA A 64 6.45 -5.30 -12.22
CA ALA A 64 7.78 -4.88 -12.64
C ALA A 64 8.87 -5.47 -11.74
N THR A 65 8.66 -5.52 -10.43
CA THR A 65 9.63 -6.07 -9.48
C THR A 65 9.79 -7.58 -9.65
N VAL A 66 8.70 -8.34 -9.82
CA VAL A 66 8.73 -9.78 -10.13
C VAL A 66 9.45 -10.04 -11.45
N ALA A 67 9.14 -9.27 -12.49
CA ALA A 67 9.83 -9.37 -13.77
C ALA A 67 11.34 -9.09 -13.65
N MET A 68 11.74 -8.15 -12.79
CA MET A 68 13.17 -7.90 -12.50
C MET A 68 13.84 -9.09 -11.80
N VAL A 69 13.20 -9.73 -10.82
CA VAL A 69 13.72 -10.95 -10.17
C VAL A 69 13.91 -12.07 -11.19
N MET A 70 12.97 -12.23 -12.13
CA MET A 70 13.04 -13.26 -13.18
C MET A 70 14.12 -12.97 -14.22
N ASN A 71 14.27 -11.71 -14.63
CA ASN A 71 15.22 -11.30 -15.67
C ASN A 71 16.68 -11.22 -15.18
N THR A 72 16.91 -11.23 -13.86
CA THR A 72 18.24 -11.11 -13.26
C THR A 72 18.79 -12.45 -12.75
N LYS A 73 18.21 -13.60 -13.15
CA LYS A 73 18.64 -14.95 -12.73
C LYS A 73 20.14 -15.23 -12.90
N GLY A 74 20.80 -14.69 -13.93
CA GLY A 74 22.24 -14.85 -14.17
C GLY A 74 23.13 -13.83 -13.44
N GLN A 75 22.57 -12.93 -12.62
CA GLN A 75 23.27 -11.86 -11.92
C GLN A 75 22.91 -11.91 -10.44
N PRO A 76 23.55 -12.77 -9.63
CA PRO A 76 23.13 -13.08 -8.26
C PRO A 76 23.06 -11.84 -7.35
N ASP A 77 24.03 -10.94 -7.43
CA ASP A 77 24.07 -9.71 -6.62
C ASP A 77 22.94 -8.75 -6.98
N VAL A 78 22.65 -8.60 -8.28
CA VAL A 78 21.55 -7.74 -8.76
C VAL A 78 20.20 -8.35 -8.38
N ARG A 79 20.05 -9.67 -8.55
CA ARG A 79 18.82 -10.39 -8.22
C ARG A 79 18.50 -10.30 -6.73
N LYS A 80 19.51 -10.39 -5.86
CA LYS A 80 19.33 -10.25 -4.41
C LYS A 80 18.63 -8.94 -4.06
N ASN A 81 19.03 -7.83 -4.67
CA ASN A 81 18.41 -6.52 -4.43
C ASN A 81 16.93 -6.49 -4.85
N TRP A 82 16.60 -7.09 -6.01
CA TRP A 82 15.21 -7.18 -6.45
C TRP A 82 14.36 -8.11 -5.59
N VAL A 83 14.94 -9.18 -5.06
CA VAL A 83 14.27 -10.06 -4.09
C VAL A 83 13.99 -9.30 -2.80
N ILE A 84 14.96 -8.52 -2.29
CA ILE A 84 14.74 -7.68 -1.09
C ILE A 84 13.60 -6.68 -1.35
N ALA A 85 13.60 -6.00 -2.50
CA ALA A 85 12.53 -5.08 -2.87
C ALA A 85 11.16 -5.79 -2.94
N LEU A 86 11.11 -6.99 -3.54
CA LEU A 86 9.88 -7.78 -3.62
C LEU A 86 9.39 -8.21 -2.23
N VAL A 87 10.28 -8.68 -1.36
CA VAL A 87 9.94 -9.06 0.03
C VAL A 87 9.41 -7.83 0.79
N GLY A 88 10.05 -6.67 0.65
CA GLY A 88 9.58 -5.43 1.24
C GLY A 88 8.18 -5.04 0.77
N LEU A 89 7.90 -5.14 -0.54
CA LEU A 89 6.55 -4.94 -1.07
C LEU A 89 5.54 -5.93 -0.46
N MET A 90 5.88 -7.21 -0.38
CA MET A 90 4.98 -8.23 0.19
C MET A 90 4.67 -7.98 1.67
N ILE A 91 5.66 -7.53 2.45
CA ILE A 91 5.46 -7.14 3.86
C ILE A 91 4.49 -5.95 3.93
N ALA A 92 4.71 -4.92 3.13
CA ALA A 92 3.84 -3.75 3.09
C ALA A 92 2.39 -4.11 2.68
N CYS A 93 2.22 -4.97 1.67
CA CYS A 93 0.91 -5.51 1.30
C CYS A 93 0.25 -6.27 2.46
N THR A 94 1.00 -7.13 3.13
CA THR A 94 0.48 -7.92 4.26
C THR A 94 0.00 -7.02 5.39
N ILE A 95 0.80 -6.02 5.78
CA ILE A 95 0.41 -5.04 6.79
C ILE A 95 -0.84 -4.26 6.36
N THR A 96 -0.88 -3.81 5.10
CA THR A 96 -2.02 -3.05 4.55
C THR A 96 -3.30 -3.87 4.55
N SER A 97 -3.25 -5.14 4.16
CA SER A 97 -4.41 -6.05 4.18
C SER A 97 -4.90 -6.33 5.59
N LEU A 98 -3.99 -6.50 6.56
CA LEU A 98 -4.35 -6.68 7.97
C LEU A 98 -5.03 -5.43 8.53
N ALA A 99 -4.50 -4.24 8.21
CA ALA A 99 -5.12 -2.97 8.58
C ALA A 99 -6.50 -2.79 7.94
N GLY A 100 -6.64 -3.13 6.65
CA GLY A 100 -7.93 -3.11 5.94
C GLY A 100 -8.97 -4.01 6.59
N ASN A 101 -8.60 -5.23 6.99
CA ASN A 101 -9.52 -6.15 7.67
C ASN A 101 -9.97 -5.63 9.05
N GLN A 102 -9.09 -4.94 9.78
CA GLN A 102 -9.49 -4.25 11.01
C GLN A 102 -10.52 -3.15 10.72
N ILE A 103 -10.29 -2.34 9.69
CA ILE A 103 -11.20 -1.26 9.27
C ILE A 103 -12.58 -1.80 8.90
N SER A 104 -12.65 -2.86 8.10
CA SER A 104 -13.93 -3.48 7.72
C SER A 104 -14.71 -4.01 8.94
N ARG A 105 -14.00 -4.50 9.97
CA ARG A 105 -14.62 -4.90 11.24
C ARG A 105 -15.14 -3.72 12.04
N PHE A 106 -14.47 -2.57 11.99
CA PHE A 106 -14.93 -1.34 12.63
C PHE A 106 -16.16 -0.76 11.93
N GLU A 107 -16.20 -0.72 10.60
CA GLU A 107 -17.38 -0.27 9.84
C GLU A 107 -18.61 -1.13 10.16
N TYR A 108 -18.45 -2.46 10.18
CA TYR A 108 -19.52 -3.39 10.55
C TYR A 108 -20.04 -3.17 11.98
N ALA A 109 -19.16 -2.85 12.93
CA ALA A 109 -19.58 -2.54 14.29
C ALA A 109 -20.34 -1.20 14.35
N TYR A 110 -19.89 -0.19 13.61
CA TYR A 110 -20.55 1.12 13.58
C TYR A 110 -21.97 1.06 13.02
N GLU A 111 -22.18 0.37 11.90
CA GLU A 111 -23.52 0.19 11.30
C GLU A 111 -24.51 -0.52 12.24
N ASN A 112 -24.04 -1.42 13.10
CA ASN A 112 -24.88 -2.16 14.04
C ASN A 112 -25.14 -1.41 15.37
N TYR A 113 -24.31 -0.42 15.74
CA TYR A 113 -24.51 0.41 16.94
C TYR A 113 -25.27 1.72 16.67
N SER A 114 -25.47 2.08 15.40
CA SER A 114 -26.17 3.29 14.96
C SER A 114 -27.63 3.04 14.52
N ASN A 115 -28.08 1.78 14.59
CA ASN A 115 -29.48 1.35 14.46
C ASN A 115 -30.03 0.92 15.83
#